data_AF-A0AAE7J8X5-F1
#
_entry.id   AF-A0AAE7J8X5-F1
#
_cell.length_a   1.000
_cell.length_b   1.000
_cell.length_c   1.000
_cell.angle_alpha   90.00
_cell.angle_beta   90.00
_cell.angle_gamma   90.00
#
_symmetry.space_group_name_H-M   'P 1'
#
loop_
_entity.id
_entity.type
_entity.pdbx_description
1 polymer ?
#
loop_
_entity_poly.entity_id
_entity_poly.type
_entity_poly.pdbx_seq_one_letter_code
_entity_poly.pdbx_strand_id
1 'polypeptide(L)'
;MIGEADYSQSRLIRSAVEREFIIIGEALKVIAQRDPQLFAVIPEARQIIDFRNLLTHEYMNVSDPVVWGAIQTDLPVLIEHCTQLLNQFEEGQS
;
A
#
# COMPACT_ATOMS: atom_id res chain seq x y z
N MET A 1 1.06 -11.51 -16.27
CA MET A 1 1.33 -11.46 -14.83
C MET A 1 2.83 -11.30 -14.70
N ILE A 2 3.32 -10.22 -14.09
CA ILE A 2 4.76 -9.97 -13.94
C ILE A 2 5.26 -10.92 -12.84
N GLY A 3 6.32 -11.71 -13.10
CA GLY A 3 6.92 -12.56 -12.07
C GLY A 3 7.93 -11.80 -11.20
N GLU A 4 8.35 -12.40 -10.07
CA GLU A 4 9.41 -11.84 -9.21
C GLU A 4 10.72 -11.57 -9.98
N ALA A 5 11.03 -12.44 -10.94
CA ALA A 5 12.20 -12.29 -11.81
C ALA A 5 12.09 -11.05 -12.73
N ASP A 6 10.91 -10.79 -13.29
CA ASP A 6 10.67 -9.61 -14.13
C ASP A 6 10.67 -8.32 -13.31
N TYR A 7 10.14 -8.39 -12.08
CA TYR A 7 10.16 -7.30 -11.11
C TYR A 7 11.60 -6.93 -10.72
N SER A 8 12.38 -7.90 -10.23
CA SER A 8 13.75 -7.66 -9.75
C SER A 8 14.73 -7.21 -10.86
N GLN A 9 14.54 -7.70 -12.09
CA GLN A 9 15.42 -7.35 -13.22
C GLN A 9 15.09 -6.01 -13.87
N SER A 10 13.92 -5.41 -13.58
CA SER A 10 13.52 -4.14 -14.17
C SER A 10 13.46 -3.03 -13.12
N ARG A 11 14.49 -2.16 -13.12
CA ARG A 11 14.49 -0.94 -12.31
C ARG A 11 13.25 -0.08 -12.57
N LEU A 12 12.76 -0.03 -13.81
CA LEU A 12 11.58 0.74 -14.18
C LEU A 12 10.31 0.19 -13.51
N ILE A 13 10.13 -1.13 -13.51
CA ILE A 13 8.99 -1.77 -12.85
C ILE A 13 9.06 -1.54 -11.33
N ARG A 14 10.24 -1.71 -10.72
CA ARG A 14 10.43 -1.46 -9.29
C ARG A 14 10.10 -0.03 -8.91
N SER A 15 10.68 0.95 -9.60
CA SER A 15 10.43 2.37 -9.32
C SER A 15 8.96 2.76 -9.51
N ALA A 16 8.26 2.17 -10.48
CA ALA A 16 6.82 2.39 -10.63
C ALA A 16 6.05 1.85 -9.42
N VAL A 17 6.30 0.59 -9.04
CA VAL A 17 5.62 -0.06 -7.91
C VAL A 17 5.92 0.64 -6.57
N GLU A 18 7.18 0.96 -6.29
CA GLU A 18 7.58 1.71 -5.09
C GLU A 18 6.86 3.06 -5.01
N ARG A 19 6.73 3.76 -6.14
CA ARG A 19 6.02 5.04 -6.20
C ARG A 19 4.53 4.89 -5.88
N GLU A 20 3.88 3.84 -6.36
CA GLU A 20 2.48 3.58 -6.02
C GLU A 20 2.31 3.31 -4.52
N PHE A 21 3.18 2.50 -3.90
CA PHE A 21 3.14 2.30 -2.44
C PHE A 21 3.38 3.59 -1.64
N ILE A 22 4.27 4.47 -2.11
CA ILE A 22 4.48 5.78 -1.48
C ILE A 22 3.19 6.63 -1.54
N ILE A 23 2.48 6.63 -2.67
CA ILE A 23 1.23 7.38 -2.83
C ILE A 23 0.15 6.83 -1.90
N ILE A 24 -0.02 5.51 -1.85
CA ILE A 24 -0.98 4.83 -0.97
C ILE A 24 -0.69 5.15 0.50
N GLY A 25 0.58 5.04 0.93
CA GLY A 25 0.97 5.36 2.30
C GLY A 25 0.73 6.82 2.68
N GLU A 26 0.93 7.76 1.74
CA GLU A 26 0.62 9.17 1.99
C GLU A 26 -0.88 9.42 2.11
N ALA A 27 -1.70 8.77 1.27
CA ALA A 27 -3.15 8.85 1.37
C ALA A 27 -3.66 8.35 2.74
N LEU A 28 -3.15 7.21 3.21
CA LEU A 28 -3.50 6.67 4.53
C LEU A 28 -3.03 7.57 5.67
N LYS A 29 -1.87 8.21 5.54
CA LYS A 29 -1.40 9.22 6.51
C LYS A 29 -2.32 10.43 6.58
N VAL A 30 -2.84 10.90 5.44
CA VAL A 30 -3.82 11.99 5.40
C VAL A 30 -5.13 11.56 6.06
N ILE A 31 -5.60 10.33 5.80
CA ILE A 31 -6.78 9.77 6.47
C ILE A 31 -6.56 9.70 7.98
N ALA A 32 -5.41 9.21 8.45
CA ALA A 32 -5.08 9.15 9.88
C ALA A 32 -5.18 10.51 10.59
N GLN A 33 -4.88 11.61 9.88
CA GLN A 33 -4.95 12.97 10.42
C GLN A 33 -6.36 13.57 10.35
N ARG A 34 -7.12 13.27 9.30
CA ARG A 34 -8.43 13.90 9.03
C ARG A 34 -9.60 13.12 9.58
N ASP A 35 -9.51 11.79 9.53
CA ASP A 35 -10.53 10.86 10.00
C ASP A 35 -9.88 9.64 10.69
N PRO A 36 -9.53 9.79 11.98
CA PRO A 36 -8.95 8.69 12.76
C PRO A 36 -9.88 7.49 12.92
N GLN A 37 -11.21 7.69 12.81
CA GLN A 37 -12.17 6.60 12.92
C GLN A 37 -12.13 5.74 11.67
N LEU A 38 -12.19 6.35 10.49
CA LEU A 38 -12.02 5.64 9.22
C LEU A 38 -10.66 4.95 9.14
N PHE A 39 -9.59 5.62 9.60
CA PHE A 39 -8.26 5.01 9.66
C PHE A 39 -8.24 3.73 10.51
N ALA A 40 -8.93 3.73 11.65
CA ALA A 40 -8.98 2.56 12.54
C ALA A 40 -9.75 1.37 11.96
N VAL A 41 -10.59 1.58 10.93
CA VAL A 41 -11.33 0.51 10.24
C VAL A 41 -10.44 -0.26 9.26
N ILE A 42 -9.27 0.28 8.88
CA ILE A 42 -8.32 -0.38 7.97
C ILE A 42 -7.15 -0.94 8.81
N PRO A 43 -7.15 -2.23 9.18
CA PRO A 43 -6.17 -2.79 10.11
C PRO A 43 -4.72 -2.69 9.62
N GLU A 44 -4.51 -2.75 8.31
CA GLU A 44 -3.19 -2.75 7.66
C GLU A 44 -2.63 -1.33 7.49
N ALA A 45 -3.44 -0.29 7.72
CA ALA A 45 -3.08 1.07 7.33
C ALA A 45 -1.80 1.57 8.00
N ARG A 46 -1.57 1.17 9.26
CA ARG A 46 -0.32 1.48 9.97
C ARG A 46 0.89 0.82 9.32
N GLN A 47 0.79 -0.46 8.99
CA GLN A 47 1.85 -1.22 8.33
C GLN A 47 2.21 -0.62 6.97
N ILE A 48 1.22 -0.15 6.21
CA ILE A 48 1.44 0.48 4.90
C ILE A 48 2.13 1.84 5.03
N ILE A 49 1.79 2.63 6.05
CA ILE A 49 2.51 3.89 6.35
C ILE A 49 3.98 3.59 6.70
N ASP A 50 4.22 2.57 7.52
CA ASP A 50 5.57 2.17 7.93
C ASP A 50 6.37 1.64 6.72
N PHE A 51 5.73 0.88 5.84
CA PHE A 51 6.32 0.43 4.58
C PHE A 51 6.68 1.59 3.65
N ARG A 52 5.82 2.61 3.54
CA ARG A 52 6.14 3.86 2.82
C ARG A 52 7.34 4.57 3.44
N ASN A 53 7.46 4.60 4.76
CA ASN A 53 8.60 5.22 5.44
C ASN A 53 9.91 4.47 5.11
N LEU A 54 9.86 3.14 5.10
CA LEU A 54 10.95 2.26 4.69
C LEU A 54 11.37 2.54 3.23
N LEU A 55 10.42 2.58 2.30
CA LEU A 55 10.66 2.90 0.88
C LEU A 55 11.18 4.32 0.64
N THR A 56 11.01 5.24 1.59
CA THR A 56 11.51 6.62 1.45
C THR A 56 12.91 6.79 2.04
N HIS A 57 13.18 6.17 3.20
CA HIS A 57 14.41 6.40 3.96
C HIS A 57 15.47 5.32 3.77
N GLU A 58 15.05 4.08 3.54
CA GLU A 58 15.94 2.91 3.48
C GLU A 58 15.96 2.27 2.09
N TYR A 59 15.43 2.92 1.04
CA TYR A 59 15.30 2.35 -0.31
C TYR A 59 16.61 1.79 -0.90
N MET A 60 17.77 2.28 -0.45
CA MET A 60 19.09 1.75 -0.85
C MET A 60 19.39 0.36 -0.26
N ASN A 61 18.73 -0.01 0.84
CA ASN A 61 18.91 -1.24 1.62
C ASN A 61 17.68 -2.15 1.62
N VAL A 62 16.55 -1.70 1.07
CA VAL A 62 15.35 -2.52 0.95
C VAL A 62 15.61 -3.64 -0.06
N SER A 63 15.41 -4.89 0.36
CA SER A 63 15.57 -6.03 -0.54
C SER A 63 14.33 -6.21 -1.41
N ASP A 64 14.53 -6.41 -2.71
CA ASP A 64 13.44 -6.66 -3.68
C ASP A 64 12.44 -7.75 -3.20
N PRO A 65 12.86 -8.85 -2.52
CA PRO A 65 11.93 -9.84 -1.97
C PRO A 65 10.98 -9.31 -0.89
N VAL A 66 11.37 -8.31 -0.10
CA VAL A 66 10.50 -7.71 0.92
C VAL A 66 9.38 -6.92 0.24
N VAL A 67 9.71 -6.14 -0.78
CA VAL A 67 8.71 -5.39 -1.56
C VAL A 67 7.80 -6.34 -2.32
N TRP A 68 8.38 -7.40 -2.91
CA TRP A 68 7.61 -8.42 -3.60
C TRP A 68 6.65 -9.16 -2.67
N GLY A 69 7.08 -9.47 -1.45
CA GLY A 69 6.23 -10.05 -0.40
C GLY A 69 5.02 -9.16 -0.12
N ALA A 70 5.23 -7.87 0.14
CA ALA A 70 4.16 -6.91 0.39
C ALA A 70 3.16 -6.78 -0.77
N ILE A 71 3.64 -6.86 -2.03
CA ILE A 71 2.77 -6.88 -3.23
C ILE A 71 1.86 -8.11 -3.24
N GLN A 72 2.37 -9.26 -2.83
CA GLN A 72 1.63 -10.52 -2.90
C GLN A 72 0.69 -10.73 -1.71
N THR A 73 1.05 -10.23 -0.53
CA THR A 73 0.29 -10.49 0.70
C THR A 73 -0.58 -9.31 1.13
N ASP A 74 -0.01 -8.11 1.15
CA ASP A 74 -0.63 -6.97 1.84
C ASP A 74 -1.50 -6.14 0.88
N LEU A 75 -1.05 -6.01 -0.37
CA LEU A 75 -1.78 -5.23 -1.38
C LEU A 75 -3.17 -5.81 -1.71
N PRO A 76 -3.38 -7.13 -1.89
CA PRO A 76 -4.71 -7.69 -2.13
C PRO A 76 -5.68 -7.44 -0.97
N VAL A 77 -5.20 -7.55 0.28
CA VAL A 77 -6.00 -7.30 1.48
C VAL A 77 -6.43 -5.84 1.56
N LEU A 78 -5.50 -4.92 1.29
CA LEU A 78 -5.82 -3.49 1.24
C LEU A 78 -6.88 -3.18 0.18
N ILE A 79 -6.77 -3.78 -1.01
CA ILE A 79 -7.75 -3.59 -2.09
C ILE A 79 -9.13 -4.06 -1.63
N GLU A 80 -9.21 -5.26 -1.04
CA GLU A 80 -10.47 -5.81 -0.54
C GLU A 80 -11.12 -4.89 0.50
N HIS A 81 -10.37 -4.44 1.52
CA HIS A 81 -10.89 -3.52 2.53
C HIS A 81 -11.32 -2.17 1.95
N CYS A 82 -10.53 -1.59 1.04
CA CYS A 82 -10.91 -0.36 0.34
C CYS A 82 -12.22 -0.53 -0.45
N THR A 83 -12.37 -1.64 -1.16
CA THR A 83 -13.60 -1.95 -1.92
C THR A 83 -14.80 -2.13 -0.99
N GLN A 84 -14.64 -2.84 0.13
CA GLN A 84 -15.72 -3.01 1.11
C GLN A 84 -16.15 -1.67 1.70
N LEU A 85 -15.20 -0.80 2.06
CA LEU A 85 -15.49 0.54 2.57
C LEU A 85 -16.24 1.38 1.53
N LEU A 86 -15.78 1.40 0.28
CA LEU A 86 -16.44 2.14 -0.80
C LEU A 86 -17.90 1.67 -1.00
N ASN A 87 -18.14 0.36 -1.01
CA ASN A 87 -19.49 -0.18 -1.13
C ASN A 87 -20.39 0.25 0.05
N GLN A 88 -19.87 0.25 1.30
CA GLN A 88 -20.61 0.72 2.47
C GLN A 88 -20.95 2.22 2.38
N PHE A 89 -20.05 3.03 1.83
CA PHE A 89 -20.32 4.45 1.59
C PHE A 89 -21.38 4.69 0.51
N GLU A 90 -21.44 3.84 -0.52
CA GLU A 90 -22.44 3.91 -1.59
C GLU A 90 -23.83 3.45 -1.11
N GLU A 91 -23.88 2.37 -0.32
CA GLU A 91 -25.12 1.85 0.27
C GLU A 91 -25.71 2.77 1.34
N GLY A 92 -24.87 3.42 2.16
CA GLY A 92 -25.31 4.36 3.20
C GLY A 92 -25.81 5.72 2.68
N GLN A 93 -25.68 5.99 1.37
CA GLN A 93 -26.22 7.19 0.71
C GLN A 93 -27.51 6.92 -0.08
N SER A 94 -28.00 5.68 -0.10
CA SER A 94 -29.31 5.28 -0.65
C SER A 94 -30.38 5.22 0.43
#